data_AF-A0A6G0XQX5-F1
#
_entry.id   AF-A0A6G0XQX5-F1
#
_cell.length_a   1.000
_cell.length_b   1.000
_cell.length_c   1.000
_cell.angle_alpha   90.00
_cell.angle_beta   90.00
_cell.angle_gamma   90.00
#
_symmetry.space_group_name_H-M   'P 1'
#
loop_
_entity.id
_entity.type
_entity.pdbx_description
1 polymer ?
#
loop_
_entity_poly.entity_id
_entity_poly.type
_entity_poly.pdbx_seq_one_letter_code
_entity_poly.pdbx_strand_id
1 'polypeptide(L)'
;MYMLTFVLCSLYIPPSTPVIVYDSFISAAQSVIDFHTGCLFIICGDFNFPDISWSNDDFGLIYSTPSGPRIQCVPELFSFYNFFQLNQVSNLHGYILDLVFSNEIRLAVV
;
A
#
# COMPACT_ATOMS: atom_id res chain seq x y z
N MET A 1 9.43 23.51 17.16
CA MET A 1 9.71 22.11 16.78
C MET A 1 8.36 21.43 16.62
N TYR A 2 7.92 21.18 15.40
CA TYR A 2 6.66 20.46 15.18
C TYR A 2 6.89 18.99 15.52
N MET A 3 6.01 18.42 16.33
CA MET A 3 6.04 16.99 16.63
C MET A 3 5.50 16.24 15.40
N LEU A 4 6.32 15.38 14.82
CA LEU A 4 5.89 14.51 13.75
C LEU A 4 5.14 13.32 14.36
N THR A 5 3.89 13.12 13.95
CA THR A 5 3.08 11.99 14.38
C THR A 5 3.10 10.92 13.31
N PHE A 6 3.33 9.68 13.73
CA PHE A 6 3.36 8.51 12.86
C PHE A 6 2.12 7.65 13.10
N VAL A 7 1.55 7.14 12.02
CA VAL A 7 0.54 6.09 12.05
C VAL A 7 1.14 4.85 11.40
N LEU A 8 1.34 3.80 12.19
CA LEU A 8 1.83 2.51 11.73
C LEU A 8 0.64 1.54 11.62
N CYS A 9 0.46 0.96 10.44
CA CYS A 9 -0.51 -0.08 10.17
C CYS A 9 0.22 -1.33 9.68
N SER A 10 0.07 -2.43 10.39
CA SER A 10 0.54 -3.75 9.94
C SER A 10 -0.65 -4.54 9.43
N LEU A 11 -0.51 -5.17 8.27
CA LEU A 11 -1.57 -5.94 7.61
C LEU A 11 -1.09 -7.36 7.29
N TYR A 12 -2.03 -8.30 7.31
CA TYR A 12 -1.86 -9.60 6.69
C TYR A 12 -3.12 -9.93 5.92
N ILE A 13 -3.00 -10.10 4.60
CA ILE A 13 -4.07 -10.56 3.73
C ILE A 13 -3.70 -11.98 3.27
N PRO A 14 -4.49 -13.00 3.62
CA PRO A 14 -4.26 -14.36 3.10
C PRO A 14 -4.39 -14.43 1.57
N PRO A 15 -3.71 -15.39 0.92
CA PRO A 15 -3.95 -15.67 -0.50
C PRO A 15 -5.41 -16.09 -0.74
N SER A 16 -5.93 -15.77 -1.93
CA SER A 16 -7.31 -16.08 -2.33
C SER A 16 -8.39 -15.45 -1.43
N THR A 17 -8.06 -14.35 -0.76
CA THR A 17 -9.01 -13.57 0.05
C THR A 17 -10.16 -13.02 -0.81
N PRO A 18 -11.44 -13.12 -0.36
CA PRO A 18 -12.60 -12.58 -1.08
C PRO A 18 -12.56 -11.05 -1.24
N VAL A 19 -13.14 -10.54 -2.34
CA VAL A 19 -13.12 -9.11 -2.68
C VAL A 19 -13.62 -8.20 -1.54
N ILE A 20 -14.66 -8.63 -0.83
CA ILE A 20 -15.30 -7.88 0.26
C ILE A 20 -14.34 -7.52 1.41
N VAL A 21 -13.29 -8.30 1.61
CA VAL A 21 -12.28 -8.03 2.66
C VAL A 21 -11.41 -6.85 2.26
N TYR A 22 -11.06 -6.72 0.98
CA TYR A 22 -10.36 -5.53 0.47
C TYR A 22 -11.25 -4.30 0.56
N ASP A 23 -12.53 -4.41 0.20
CA ASP A 23 -13.48 -3.29 0.33
C ASP A 23 -13.62 -2.80 1.78
N SER A 24 -13.65 -3.75 2.72
CA SER A 24 -13.68 -3.44 4.15
C SER A 24 -12.38 -2.78 4.62
N PHE A 25 -11.23 -3.28 4.15
CA PHE A 25 -9.92 -2.71 4.46
C PHE A 25 -9.76 -1.30 3.91
N ILE A 26 -10.03 -1.06 2.61
CA ILE A 26 -9.88 0.27 2.00
C ILE A 26 -10.81 1.29 2.67
N SER A 27 -12.03 0.88 3.06
CA SER A 27 -12.97 1.77 3.75
C SER A 27 -12.42 2.20 5.12
N ALA A 28 -11.85 1.26 5.87
CA ALA A 28 -11.22 1.56 7.16
C ALA A 28 -9.94 2.39 6.99
N ALA A 29 -9.07 2.02 6.05
CA ALA A 29 -7.82 2.74 5.76
C ALA A 29 -8.11 4.18 5.33
N GLN A 30 -9.06 4.39 4.42
CA GLN A 30 -9.49 5.70 3.98
C GLN A 30 -9.95 6.56 5.16
N SER A 31 -10.84 6.03 6.00
CA SER A 31 -11.34 6.77 7.17
C SER A 31 -10.21 7.18 8.13
N VAL A 32 -9.20 6.33 8.32
CA VAL A 32 -8.05 6.65 9.18
C VAL A 32 -7.16 7.71 8.53
N ILE A 33 -6.91 7.61 7.22
CA ILE A 33 -6.10 8.58 6.46
C ILE A 33 -6.75 9.96 6.51
N ASP A 34 -8.05 10.04 6.22
CA ASP A 34 -8.82 11.28 6.22
C ASP A 34 -8.91 11.94 7.60
N PHE A 35 -8.98 11.13 8.67
CA PHE A 35 -9.05 11.66 10.03
C PHE A 35 -7.71 12.21 10.54
N HIS A 36 -6.59 11.64 10.08
CA HIS A 36 -5.25 11.99 10.56
C HIS A 36 -4.43 12.74 9.51
N THR A 37 -5.05 13.74 8.87
CA THR A 37 -4.35 14.64 7.94
C THR A 37 -3.11 15.26 8.60
N GLY A 38 -1.96 15.18 7.92
CA GLY A 38 -0.68 15.66 8.45
C GLY A 38 0.16 14.65 9.23
N CYS A 39 -0.35 13.42 9.45
CA CYS A 39 0.49 12.32 9.93
C CYS A 39 1.31 11.72 8.79
N LEU A 40 2.46 11.15 9.16
CA LEU A 40 3.21 10.25 8.30
C LEU A 40 2.66 8.85 8.48
N PHE A 41 2.28 8.20 7.38
CA PHE A 41 1.72 6.86 7.38
C PHE A 41 2.77 5.85 6.95
N ILE A 42 2.82 4.72 7.65
CA ILE A 42 3.57 3.53 7.26
C ILE A 42 2.58 2.38 7.28
N ILE A 43 2.23 1.85 6.11
CA ILE A 43 1.34 0.71 5.95
C ILE A 43 2.19 -0.44 5.42
N CYS A 44 2.38 -1.48 6.21
CA CYS A 44 3.24 -2.59 5.86
C CYS A 44 2.58 -3.94 6.11
N GLY A 45 3.00 -4.97 5.42
CA GLY A 45 2.44 -6.30 5.62
C GLY A 45 2.63 -7.24 4.46
N ASP A 46 2.19 -8.48 4.63
CA ASP A 46 2.07 -9.46 3.56
C ASP A 46 0.66 -9.36 2.97
N PHE A 47 0.58 -8.83 1.74
CA PHE A 47 -0.69 -8.62 1.05
C PHE A 47 -1.08 -9.81 0.17
N ASN A 48 -0.17 -10.74 -0.11
CA ASN A 48 -0.37 -11.87 -1.02
C ASN A 48 -1.04 -11.50 -2.36
N PHE A 49 -0.78 -10.30 -2.90
CA PHE A 49 -1.34 -9.87 -4.18
C PHE A 49 -0.63 -10.56 -5.35
N PRO A 50 -1.29 -11.48 -6.08
CA PRO A 50 -0.70 -12.03 -7.29
C PRO A 50 -0.81 -11.01 -8.42
N ASP A 51 0.16 -11.01 -9.32
CA ASP A 51 0.02 -10.39 -10.65
C ASP A 51 -0.23 -8.87 -10.64
N ILE A 52 0.39 -8.17 -9.68
CA ILE A 52 0.52 -6.71 -9.67
C ILE A 52 2.01 -6.34 -9.77
N SER A 53 2.33 -5.46 -10.72
CA SER A 53 3.62 -4.80 -10.80
C SER A 53 3.52 -3.41 -10.16
N TRP A 54 4.45 -3.11 -9.25
CA TRP A 54 4.49 -1.86 -8.49
C TRP A 54 5.64 -0.99 -8.96
N SER A 55 5.42 0.32 -9.03
CA SER A 55 6.45 1.32 -9.30
C SER A 55 6.04 2.67 -8.71
N ASN A 56 6.95 3.64 -8.68
CA ASN A 56 6.62 5.01 -8.30
C ASN A 56 6.99 5.97 -9.42
N ASP A 57 6.25 7.07 -9.55
CA ASP A 57 6.67 8.28 -10.27
C ASP A 57 6.84 9.46 -9.31
N ASP A 58 6.94 10.67 -9.89
CA ASP A 58 7.08 11.92 -9.14
C ASP A 58 5.83 12.27 -8.30
N PHE A 59 4.68 11.62 -8.55
CA PHE A 59 3.39 11.91 -7.93
C PHE A 59 2.93 10.82 -6.96
N GLY A 60 3.47 9.61 -7.05
CA GLY A 60 3.17 8.53 -6.11
C GLY A 60 3.25 7.15 -6.74
N LEU A 61 2.43 6.26 -6.19
CA LEU A 61 2.32 4.88 -6.58
C LEU A 61 1.68 4.74 -7.98
N ILE A 62 2.39 4.04 -8.85
CA ILE A 62 1.86 3.49 -10.11
C ILE A 62 1.80 1.98 -9.98
N TYR A 63 0.80 1.38 -10.60
CA TYR A 63 0.67 -0.07 -10.67
C TYR A 63 0.14 -0.51 -12.03
N SER A 64 0.41 -1.77 -12.39
CA SER A 64 -0.18 -2.42 -13.55
C SER A 64 -0.50 -3.88 -13.24
N THR A 65 -1.55 -4.42 -13.88
CA THR A 65 -1.98 -5.80 -13.70
C THR A 65 -2.39 -6.43 -15.04
N PRO A 66 -1.80 -7.57 -15.43
CA PRO A 66 -2.20 -8.33 -16.62
C PRO A 66 -3.59 -8.97 -16.51
N SER A 67 -4.03 -9.32 -15.30
CA SER A 67 -5.25 -10.12 -15.06
C SER A 67 -6.54 -9.31 -14.86
N GLY A 68 -6.47 -7.98 -15.00
CA GLY A 68 -7.63 -7.08 -14.94
C GLY A 68 -8.07 -6.71 -13.50
N PRO A 69 -9.26 -6.13 -13.31
CA PRO A 69 -9.54 -5.21 -12.20
C PRO A 69 -9.81 -5.81 -10.82
N ARG A 70 -9.64 -7.13 -10.61
CA ARG A 70 -10.23 -7.80 -9.44
C ARG A 70 -9.71 -7.31 -8.08
N ILE A 71 -8.55 -6.66 -8.03
CA ILE A 71 -7.87 -6.25 -6.79
C ILE A 71 -7.29 -4.84 -6.93
N GLN A 72 -7.93 -3.97 -7.72
CA GLN A 72 -7.41 -2.62 -7.99
C GLN A 72 -7.68 -1.61 -6.88
N CYS A 73 -8.67 -1.86 -6.02
CA CYS A 73 -9.10 -0.86 -5.04
C CYS A 73 -8.04 -0.46 -4.01
N VAL A 74 -7.15 -1.38 -3.61
CA VAL A 74 -6.03 -1.08 -2.70
C VAL A 74 -4.97 -0.19 -3.36
N PRO A 75 -4.39 -0.57 -4.52
CA PRO A 75 -3.48 0.32 -5.24
C PRO A 75 -4.11 1.67 -5.60
N GLU A 76 -5.39 1.69 -5.99
CA GLU A 76 -6.12 2.93 -6.33
C GLU A 76 -6.19 3.88 -5.14
N LEU A 77 -6.56 3.37 -3.95
CA LEU A 77 -6.60 4.18 -2.74
C LEU A 77 -5.23 4.78 -2.45
N PHE A 78 -4.18 3.98 -2.45
CA PHE A 78 -2.84 4.44 -2.11
C PHE A 78 -2.28 5.42 -3.15
N SER A 79 -2.55 5.19 -4.44
CA SER A 79 -2.21 6.13 -5.52
C SER A 79 -2.96 7.47 -5.33
N PHE A 80 -4.25 7.43 -5.03
CA PHE A 80 -5.07 8.63 -4.80
C PHE A 80 -4.56 9.50 -3.64
N TYR A 81 -4.04 8.89 -2.57
CA TYR A 81 -3.47 9.59 -1.41
C TYR A 81 -1.97 9.88 -1.54
N ASN A 82 -1.37 9.74 -2.73
CA ASN A 82 0.05 9.99 -3.00
C ASN A 82 0.99 9.16 -2.11
N PHE A 83 0.65 7.89 -1.86
CA PHE A 83 1.56 6.96 -1.23
C PHE A 83 2.59 6.47 -2.25
N PHE A 84 3.71 5.97 -1.73
CA PHE A 84 4.81 5.35 -2.45
C PHE A 84 5.04 3.95 -1.92
N GLN A 85 5.44 3.04 -2.79
CA GLN A 85 5.88 1.70 -2.43
C GLN A 85 7.41 1.73 -2.17
N LEU A 86 7.84 1.38 -0.96
CA LEU A 86 9.21 1.66 -0.49
C LEU A 86 10.20 0.48 -0.59
N ASN A 87 9.72 -0.76 -0.53
CA ASN A 87 10.57 -1.96 -0.49
C ASN A 87 10.61 -2.73 -1.83
N GLN A 88 11.78 -3.05 -2.36
CA GLN A 88 11.87 -3.74 -3.67
C GLN A 88 12.16 -5.24 -3.55
N VAL A 89 11.78 -5.86 -2.43
CA VAL A 89 12.12 -7.25 -2.12
C VAL A 89 11.14 -8.20 -2.81
N SER A 90 11.60 -8.84 -3.87
CA SER A 90 10.84 -9.86 -4.59
C SER A 90 11.16 -11.27 -4.10
N ASN A 91 10.18 -12.16 -4.21
CA ASN A 91 10.38 -13.59 -4.03
C ASN A 91 11.08 -14.21 -5.25
N LEU A 92 11.35 -15.52 -5.20
CA LEU A 92 12.04 -16.26 -6.28
C LEU A 92 11.32 -16.21 -7.64
N HIS A 93 10.06 -15.80 -7.68
CA HIS A 93 9.25 -15.66 -8.90
C HIS A 93 9.12 -14.20 -9.37
N GLY A 94 9.81 -13.25 -8.72
CA GLY A 94 9.78 -11.84 -9.08
C GLY A 94 8.60 -11.05 -8.51
N TYR A 95 7.78 -11.65 -7.64
CA TYR A 95 6.65 -10.95 -7.00
C TYR A 95 7.05 -10.32 -5.67
N ILE A 96 6.59 -9.09 -5.43
CA ILE A 96 6.70 -8.42 -4.13
C ILE A 96 5.40 -8.67 -3.37
N LEU A 97 5.46 -9.47 -2.30
CA LEU A 97 4.28 -9.89 -1.51
C LEU A 97 4.20 -9.12 -0.19
N ASP A 98 5.33 -9.03 0.50
CA ASP A 98 5.53 -8.09 1.58
C ASP A 98 5.66 -6.69 0.98
N LEU A 99 4.75 -5.80 1.32
CA LEU A 99 4.72 -4.43 0.81
C LEU A 99 4.81 -3.45 1.96
N VAL A 100 5.49 -2.34 1.71
CA VAL A 100 5.58 -1.18 2.59
C VAL A 100 5.21 0.05 1.78
N PHE A 101 4.12 0.69 2.18
CA PHE A 101 3.61 1.92 1.59
C PHE A 101 3.77 3.09 2.57
N SER A 102 4.08 4.27 2.06
CA SER A 102 4.10 5.50 2.85
C SER A 102 3.77 6.73 2.01
N ASN A 103 3.19 7.76 2.63
CA ASN A 103 3.08 9.10 2.02
C ASN A 103 4.38 9.92 2.09
N GLU A 104 5.51 9.30 2.45
CA GLU A 104 6.84 9.91 2.44
C GLU A 104 7.85 8.96 1.74
N ILE A 105 8.29 9.35 0.53
CA ILE A 105 9.21 8.56 -0.29
C ILE A 105 10.63 8.44 0.31
N ARG A 106 11.04 9.39 1.16
CA ARG A 106 12.40 9.43 1.71
C ARG A 106 12.61 8.52 2.91
N LEU A 107 11.57 7.79 3.35
CA LEU A 107 11.72 6.79 4.39
C LEU A 107 12.59 5.63 3.89
N ALA A 108 13.68 5.37 4.61
CA ALA A 108 14.51 4.20 4.37
C ALA A 108 13.85 2.98 5.06
N VAL A 109 13.49 1.99 4.25
CA VAL A 109 13.02 0.68 4.71
C VAL A 109 14.13 -0.32 4.42
N VAL A 110 14.56 -1.05 5.45
CA VAL A 110 15.69 -1.99 5.39
C VAL A 110 15.17 -3.42 5.42
#